data_AF-A0A966NEX1-F1
#
_entry.id   AF-A0A966NEX1-F1
#
_cell.length_a   1.000
_cell.length_b   1.000
_cell.length_c   1.000
_cell.angle_alpha   90.00
_cell.angle_beta   90.00
_cell.angle_gamma   90.00
#
_symmetry.space_group_name_H-M   'P 1'
#
loop_
_entity.id
_entity.type
_entity.pdbx_description
1 polymer ?
#
loop_
_entity_poly.entity_id
_entity_poly.type
_entity_poly.pdbx_seq_one_letter_code
_entity_poly.pdbx_strand_id
1 'polypeptide(L)'
;MSKDKLPALMFKGFGGIKVEEPFVTTAENKKNTQTVIDEWSLGPLVPSIEPGANGPFWSKLAKAWQVSDKEARRRFCANCEYFQNDTMTQAKMERIPLNKYDTGAGGRGFCEKFDFICHNLRVCKAWEEREED
;
A
#
# COMPACT_ATOMS: atom_id res chain seq x y z
N MET A 1 -25.55 39.52 -13.71
CA MET A 1 -25.75 38.79 -12.44
C MET A 1 -24.45 38.87 -11.66
N SER A 2 -24.53 39.26 -10.38
CA SER A 2 -23.43 39.79 -9.56
C SER A 2 -22.26 38.83 -9.39
N LYS A 3 -21.05 39.38 -9.27
CA LYS A 3 -19.78 38.68 -9.03
C LYS A 3 -19.59 38.24 -7.57
N ASP A 4 -20.67 38.19 -6.80
CA ASP A 4 -20.62 37.91 -5.37
C ASP A 4 -21.20 36.52 -5.12
N LYS A 5 -20.37 35.67 -4.50
CA LYS A 5 -20.67 34.33 -3.95
C LYS A 5 -20.40 33.14 -4.88
N LEU A 6 -19.15 32.97 -5.30
CA LEU A 6 -18.57 31.63 -5.25
C LEU A 6 -18.01 31.42 -3.84
N PRO A 7 -18.45 30.41 -3.08
CA PRO A 7 -17.92 30.18 -1.73
C PRO A 7 -16.42 29.85 -1.84
N ALA A 8 -15.63 30.53 -1.02
CA ALA A 8 -14.17 30.36 -0.88
C ALA A 8 -13.79 29.04 -0.16
N LEU A 9 -14.31 27.93 -0.65
CA LEU A 9 -13.86 26.56 -0.40
C LEU A 9 -13.64 25.99 -1.81
N MET A 10 -12.45 25.70 -2.35
CA MET A 10 -11.30 25.05 -1.75
C MET A 10 -10.12 25.31 -2.70
N PHE A 11 -9.25 26.27 -2.37
CA PHE A 11 -8.04 26.53 -3.16
C PHE A 11 -6.84 26.55 -2.21
N LYS A 12 -6.28 25.37 -1.93
CA LYS A 12 -4.92 25.17 -1.40
C LYS A 12 -4.46 23.72 -1.63
N GLY A 13 -3.86 23.48 -2.79
CA GLY A 13 -3.28 22.21 -3.21
C GLY A 13 -3.41 21.99 -4.72
N PHE A 14 -2.35 21.49 -5.37
CA PHE A 14 -2.36 21.13 -6.80
C PHE A 14 -3.62 20.30 -7.12
N GLY A 15 -4.48 20.81 -7.99
CA GLY A 15 -5.65 20.07 -8.50
C GLY A 15 -6.91 20.03 -7.63
N GLY A 16 -7.04 20.85 -6.57
CA GLY A 16 -8.27 20.88 -5.75
C GLY A 16 -8.39 19.76 -4.71
N ILE A 17 -7.29 19.06 -4.45
CA ILE A 17 -7.19 18.00 -3.45
C ILE A 17 -6.98 18.64 -2.07
N LYS A 18 -7.87 18.38 -1.11
CA LYS A 18 -7.71 18.80 0.29
C LYS A 18 -6.60 17.98 0.95
N VAL A 19 -5.37 18.49 0.85
CA VAL A 19 -4.16 17.93 1.47
C VAL A 19 -4.16 18.14 3.01
N GLU A 20 -5.17 18.76 3.60
CA GLU A 20 -5.18 19.11 5.02
C GLU A 20 -5.64 17.97 5.96
N GLU A 21 -6.09 16.83 5.43
CA GLU A 21 -6.50 15.70 6.27
C GLU A 21 -5.30 15.02 6.98
N PRO A 22 -5.49 14.55 8.23
CA PRO A 22 -4.50 13.74 8.94
C PRO A 22 -4.07 12.53 8.10
N PHE A 23 -2.76 12.27 8.11
CA PHE A 23 -2.14 11.13 7.43
C PHE A 23 -0.90 10.73 8.23
N VAL A 24 -0.41 9.50 8.03
CA VAL A 24 0.78 9.02 8.74
C VAL A 24 2.01 9.89 8.45
N THR A 25 2.83 10.12 9.46
CA THR A 25 4.13 10.76 9.32
C THR A 25 5.16 9.80 8.71
N THR A 26 6.31 10.33 8.29
CA THR A 26 7.41 9.48 7.80
C THR A 26 7.93 8.52 8.89
N ALA A 27 7.93 8.96 10.14
CA ALA A 27 8.37 8.14 11.28
C ALA A 27 7.38 7.01 11.58
N GLU A 28 6.08 7.31 11.59
CA GLU A 28 5.02 6.31 11.76
C GLU A 28 5.02 5.31 10.60
N ASN A 29 5.09 5.79 9.36
CA ASN A 29 5.19 4.92 8.19
C ASN A 29 6.36 3.94 8.29
N LYS A 30 7.54 4.41 8.71
CA LYS A 30 8.72 3.56 8.91
C LYS A 30 8.50 2.54 10.03
N LYS A 31 7.93 2.97 11.16
CA LYS A 31 7.62 2.09 12.30
C LYS A 31 6.64 1.01 11.89
N ASN A 32 5.55 1.37 11.24
CA ASN A 32 4.51 0.45 10.80
C ASN A 32 5.03 -0.51 9.75
N THR A 33 5.82 -0.04 8.77
CA THR A 33 6.51 -0.90 7.80
C THR A 33 7.34 -1.98 8.51
N GLN A 34 8.12 -1.59 9.53
CA GLN A 34 8.96 -2.52 10.28
C GLN A 34 8.13 -3.54 11.06
N THR A 35 7.05 -3.11 11.72
CA THR A 35 6.09 -4.01 12.40
C THR A 35 5.53 -5.07 11.44
N VAL A 36 5.14 -4.69 10.21
CA VAL A 36 4.58 -5.65 9.24
C VAL A 36 5.65 -6.58 8.67
N ILE A 37 6.90 -6.13 8.54
CA ILE A 37 8.04 -7.01 8.20
C ILE A 37 8.22 -8.08 9.29
N ASP A 38 8.31 -7.66 10.55
CA ASP A 38 8.68 -8.52 11.66
C ASP A 38 7.55 -9.50 12.03
N GLU A 39 6.33 -9.00 12.16
CA GLU A 39 5.20 -9.76 12.70
C GLU A 39 4.31 -10.42 11.62
N TRP A 40 4.27 -9.79 10.44
CA TRP A 40 3.37 -10.18 9.35
C TRP A 40 4.08 -10.64 8.09
N SER A 41 5.42 -10.73 8.12
CA SER A 41 6.22 -11.21 6.99
C SER A 41 5.91 -10.44 5.70
N LEU A 42 5.93 -9.10 5.75
CA LEU A 42 5.89 -8.28 4.55
C LEU A 42 6.99 -8.73 3.57
N GLY A 43 6.62 -8.87 2.29
CA GLY A 43 7.42 -9.47 1.25
C GLY A 43 8.84 -8.95 1.08
N PRO A 44 9.68 -9.71 0.36
CA PRO A 44 11.11 -9.47 0.30
C PRO A 44 11.43 -8.06 -0.19
N LEU A 45 12.59 -7.53 0.21
CA LEU A 45 13.02 -6.18 -0.17
C LEU A 45 12.92 -5.98 -1.69
N VAL A 46 13.34 -6.99 -2.46
CA VAL A 46 13.21 -7.07 -3.92
C VAL A 46 12.06 -8.03 -4.28
N PRO A 47 10.86 -7.52 -4.60
CA PRO A 47 9.76 -8.36 -5.09
C PRO A 47 10.03 -8.80 -6.53
N SER A 48 9.36 -9.88 -6.95
CA SER A 48 9.42 -10.40 -8.32
C SER A 48 8.16 -11.17 -8.65
N ILE A 49 7.70 -11.03 -9.90
CA ILE A 49 6.58 -11.80 -10.46
C ILE A 49 7.03 -13.14 -11.05
N GLU A 50 8.33 -13.38 -11.15
CA GLU A 50 8.86 -14.62 -11.72
C GLU A 50 8.47 -15.81 -10.84
N PRO A 51 7.86 -16.88 -11.39
CA PRO A 51 7.36 -18.02 -10.61
C PRO A 51 8.41 -18.74 -9.76
N GLY A 52 9.69 -18.67 -10.15
CA GLY A 52 10.80 -19.28 -9.40
C GLY A 52 11.44 -18.37 -8.36
N ALA A 53 11.16 -17.06 -8.38
CA ALA A 53 11.78 -16.12 -7.46
C ALA A 53 11.23 -16.27 -6.04
N ASN A 54 12.06 -15.95 -5.05
CA ASN A 54 11.68 -15.85 -3.63
C ASN A 54 11.01 -17.12 -3.07
N GLY A 55 11.41 -18.31 -3.52
CA GLY A 55 10.80 -19.60 -3.14
C GLY A 55 10.55 -19.79 -1.64
N PRO A 56 11.56 -19.63 -0.77
CA PRO A 56 11.39 -19.78 0.68
C PRO A 56 10.34 -18.83 1.29
N PHE A 57 10.22 -17.61 0.76
CA PHE A 57 9.23 -16.63 1.19
C PHE A 57 7.81 -17.07 0.83
N TRP A 58 7.58 -17.46 -0.42
CA TRP A 58 6.27 -17.91 -0.88
C TRP A 58 5.81 -19.19 -0.20
N SER A 59 6.72 -20.14 0.02
CA SER A 59 6.40 -21.37 0.77
C SER A 59 6.00 -21.09 2.22
N LYS A 60 6.60 -20.07 2.87
CA LYS A 60 6.21 -19.64 4.22
C LYS A 60 4.79 -19.06 4.24
N LEU A 61 4.44 -18.20 3.28
CA LEU A 61 3.10 -17.62 3.20
C LEU A 61 2.04 -18.65 2.82
N ALA A 62 2.33 -19.53 1.85
CA ALA A 62 1.45 -20.63 1.47
C ALA A 62 1.10 -21.51 2.68
N LYS A 63 2.10 -21.84 3.51
CA LYS A 63 1.88 -22.58 4.77
C LYS A 63 1.03 -21.78 5.77
N ALA A 64 1.27 -20.48 5.91
CA ALA A 64 0.54 -19.64 6.86
C ALA A 64 -0.96 -19.51 6.50
N TRP A 65 -1.27 -19.46 5.20
CA TRP A 65 -2.63 -19.40 4.70
C TRP A 65 -3.28 -20.76 4.44
N GLN A 66 -2.51 -21.85 4.58
CA GLN A 66 -2.96 -23.22 4.27
C GLN A 66 -3.40 -23.40 2.80
N VAL A 67 -2.63 -22.84 1.87
CA VAL A 67 -2.88 -22.92 0.42
C VAL A 67 -1.67 -23.42 -0.34
N SER A 68 -1.81 -23.68 -1.64
CA SER A 68 -0.67 -24.05 -2.49
C SER A 68 0.26 -22.86 -2.76
N ASP A 69 1.55 -23.12 -3.01
CA ASP A 69 2.52 -22.07 -3.43
C ASP A 69 2.03 -21.32 -4.69
N LYS A 70 1.43 -22.07 -5.63
CA LYS A 70 0.82 -21.51 -6.84
C LYS A 70 -0.34 -20.55 -6.54
N GLU A 71 -1.14 -20.85 -5.53
CA GLU A 71 -2.22 -19.97 -5.11
C GLU A 71 -1.70 -18.75 -4.34
N ALA A 72 -0.77 -18.95 -3.41
CA ALA A 72 -0.14 -17.86 -2.67
C ALA A 72 0.46 -16.80 -3.61
N ARG A 73 1.10 -17.23 -4.71
CA ARG A 73 1.70 -16.35 -5.73
C ARG A 73 0.70 -15.50 -6.55
N ARG A 74 -0.61 -15.66 -6.34
CA ARG A 74 -1.64 -14.78 -6.92
C ARG A 74 -2.07 -13.67 -5.97
N ARG A 75 -1.62 -13.71 -4.72
CA ARG A 75 -1.97 -12.75 -3.67
C ARG A 75 -0.92 -11.65 -3.62
N PHE A 76 -1.35 -10.42 -3.86
CA PHE A 76 -0.54 -9.21 -3.88
C PHE A 76 -1.26 -8.09 -3.13
N CYS A 77 -0.53 -7.08 -2.67
CA CYS A 77 -1.17 -5.89 -2.13
C CYS A 77 -2.09 -5.25 -3.17
N ALA A 78 -1.72 -5.28 -4.46
CA ALA A 78 -2.57 -4.75 -5.54
C ALA A 78 -4.00 -5.34 -5.60
N ASN A 79 -4.21 -6.57 -5.11
CA ASN A 79 -5.52 -7.22 -5.02
C ASN A 79 -5.92 -7.58 -3.57
N CYS A 80 -5.34 -6.90 -2.59
CA CYS A 80 -5.72 -7.01 -1.19
C CYS A 80 -6.89 -6.06 -0.90
N GLU A 81 -7.80 -6.49 -0.04
CA GLU A 81 -8.91 -5.66 0.48
C GLU A 81 -8.41 -4.32 1.02
N TYR A 82 -7.37 -4.36 1.86
CA TYR A 82 -6.88 -3.19 2.59
C TYR A 82 -6.02 -2.21 1.78
N PHE A 83 -5.83 -2.43 0.49
CA PHE A 83 -4.87 -1.66 -0.31
C PHE A 83 -5.56 -0.55 -1.11
N GLN A 84 -5.43 0.68 -0.60
CA GLN A 84 -5.96 1.88 -1.23
C GLN A 84 -4.94 2.50 -2.17
N ASN A 85 -5.30 2.63 -3.44
CA ASN A 85 -4.45 3.22 -4.47
C ASN A 85 -5.18 4.25 -5.34
N ASP A 86 -6.33 4.75 -4.88
CA ASP A 86 -7.07 5.83 -5.53
C ASP A 86 -6.26 7.13 -5.59
N THR A 87 -6.68 8.05 -6.47
CA THR A 87 -5.94 9.28 -6.76
C THR A 87 -5.76 10.19 -5.55
N MET A 88 -6.71 10.20 -4.61
CA MET A 88 -6.63 11.01 -3.40
C MET A 88 -5.64 10.40 -2.41
N THR A 89 -5.66 9.08 -2.25
CA THR A 89 -4.68 8.36 -1.43
C THR A 89 -3.27 8.51 -1.99
N GLN A 90 -3.07 8.44 -3.31
CA GLN A 90 -1.77 8.71 -3.93
C GLN A 90 -1.25 10.11 -3.57
N ALA A 91 -2.08 11.14 -3.72
CA ALA A 91 -1.71 12.52 -3.38
C ALA A 91 -1.35 12.70 -1.89
N LYS A 92 -1.99 11.96 -0.97
CA LYS A 92 -1.61 11.96 0.45
C LYS A 92 -0.21 11.36 0.65
N MET A 93 0.10 10.26 -0.03
CA MET A 93 1.38 9.54 0.08
C MET A 93 2.59 10.31 -0.48
N GLU A 94 2.39 11.29 -1.39
CA GLU A 94 3.47 12.14 -1.93
C GLU A 94 4.24 12.92 -0.86
N ARG A 95 3.62 13.15 0.32
CA ARG A 95 4.26 13.81 1.48
C ARG A 95 5.34 12.96 2.14
N ILE A 96 5.35 11.65 1.87
CA ILE A 96 6.30 10.71 2.44
C ILE A 96 7.37 10.42 1.39
N PRO A 97 8.66 10.73 1.64
CA PRO A 97 9.72 10.50 0.68
C PRO A 97 9.82 9.03 0.22
N LEU A 98 10.34 8.83 -1.00
CA LEU A 98 10.73 7.51 -1.48
C LEU A 98 11.84 6.92 -0.60
N ASN A 99 11.83 5.60 -0.42
CA ASN A 99 12.81 4.84 0.32
C ASN A 99 13.18 3.54 -0.43
N LYS A 100 14.05 2.74 0.17
CA LYS A 100 14.57 1.49 -0.44
C LYS A 100 13.50 0.46 -0.82
N TYR A 101 12.30 0.51 -0.23
CA TYR A 101 11.22 -0.42 -0.51
C TYR A 101 10.42 -0.04 -1.77
N ASP A 102 10.57 1.18 -2.28
CA ASP A 102 9.89 1.68 -3.48
C ASP A 102 10.51 1.15 -4.79
N THR A 103 11.82 0.87 -4.79
CA THR A 103 12.52 0.43 -5.99
C THR A 103 12.06 -0.96 -6.44
N GLY A 104 11.52 -1.05 -7.65
CA GLY A 104 11.11 -2.32 -8.26
C GLY A 104 9.86 -2.96 -7.66
N ALA A 105 9.13 -2.26 -6.77
CA ALA A 105 7.96 -2.81 -6.07
C ALA A 105 6.61 -2.49 -6.73
N GLY A 106 6.62 -1.78 -7.86
CA GLY A 106 5.42 -1.25 -8.51
C GLY A 106 4.93 0.05 -7.86
N GLY A 107 3.68 0.43 -8.16
CA GLY A 107 3.07 1.63 -7.60
C GLY A 107 2.85 1.53 -6.08
N ARG A 108 2.86 2.69 -5.41
CA ARG A 108 2.50 2.80 -3.99
C ARG A 108 1.00 2.55 -3.79
N GLY A 109 0.63 2.10 -2.61
CA GLY A 109 -0.73 2.16 -2.09
C GLY A 109 -0.69 2.15 -0.57
N PHE A 110 -1.73 2.67 0.05
CA PHE A 110 -1.84 2.73 1.50
C PHE A 110 -2.52 1.46 2.01
N CYS A 111 -1.91 0.80 2.99
CA CYS A 111 -2.50 -0.33 3.68
C CYS A 111 -3.29 0.18 4.89
N GLU A 112 -4.61 0.18 4.81
CA GLU A 112 -5.48 0.67 5.89
C GLU A 112 -5.48 -0.25 7.12
N LYS A 113 -5.12 -1.53 6.96
CA LYS A 113 -5.02 -2.46 8.10
C LYS A 113 -3.89 -2.12 9.06
N PHE A 114 -2.80 -1.53 8.55
CA PHE A 114 -1.57 -1.31 9.31
C PHE A 114 -1.03 0.12 9.22
N ASP A 115 -1.78 1.02 8.58
CA ASP A 115 -1.44 2.42 8.43
C ASP A 115 -0.03 2.68 7.87
N PHE A 116 0.29 2.14 6.69
CA PHE A 116 1.58 2.41 6.03
C PHE A 116 1.50 2.32 4.51
N ILE A 117 2.47 2.93 3.85
CA ILE A 117 2.67 2.87 2.41
C ILE A 117 3.30 1.53 2.03
N CYS A 118 2.54 0.71 1.32
CA CYS A 118 2.97 -0.54 0.69
C CYS A 118 3.05 -0.38 -0.84
N HIS A 119 3.19 -1.49 -1.57
CA HIS A 119 3.42 -1.49 -3.01
C HIS A 119 2.72 -2.64 -3.72
N ASN A 120 2.34 -2.42 -4.99
CA ASN A 120 1.59 -3.38 -5.81
C ASN A 120 2.16 -4.80 -5.78
N LEU A 121 3.48 -4.97 -5.87
CA LEU A 121 4.14 -6.28 -5.99
C LEU A 121 4.52 -6.91 -4.64
N ARG A 122 4.17 -6.28 -3.51
CA ARG A 122 4.38 -6.84 -2.18
C ARG A 122 3.17 -7.64 -1.73
N VAL A 123 3.32 -8.35 -0.62
CA VAL A 123 2.25 -9.06 0.09
C VAL A 123 2.70 -9.31 1.53
N CYS A 124 1.78 -9.45 2.48
CA CYS A 124 2.05 -9.88 3.84
C CYS A 124 1.04 -10.95 4.27
N LYS A 125 1.30 -11.65 5.38
CA LYS A 125 0.45 -12.72 5.93
C LYS A 125 -1.00 -12.28 6.22
N ALA A 126 -1.26 -10.98 6.41
CA ALA A 126 -2.60 -10.46 6.68
C ALA A 126 -3.41 -10.16 5.41
N TRP A 127 -2.95 -10.61 4.24
CA TRP A 127 -3.70 -10.45 2.99
C TRP A 127 -5.09 -11.09 3.12
N GLU A 128 -6.09 -10.39 2.61
CA GLU A 128 -7.47 -10.83 2.50
C GLU A 128 -7.96 -10.48 1.07
N GLU A 129 -8.81 -11.35 0.53
CA GLU A 129 -9.42 -11.16 -0.80
C GLU A 129 -10.25 -9.88 -0.78
N ARG A 130 -10.16 -9.09 -1.85
CA ARG A 130 -10.99 -7.89 -1.99
C ARG A 130 -12.45 -8.30 -2.16
N GLU A 131 -13.34 -7.74 -1.35
CA GLU A 131 -14.76 -7.95 -1.52
C GLU A 131 -15.26 -7.13 -2.72
N GLU A 132 -15.98 -7.79 -3.63
CA GLU A 132 -16.69 -7.11 -4.72
C GLU A 132 -18.11 -6.79 -4.22
N ASP A 133 -18.34 -5.53 -3.85
CA ASP A 133 -19.67 -5.00 -3.51
C ASP A 133 -20.62 -4.88 -4.72
#